data_AF-A0A358E440-F1
#
_entry.id   AF-A0A358E440-F1
#
_cell.length_a   1.000
_cell.length_b   1.000
_cell.length_c   1.000
_cell.angle_alpha   90.00
_cell.angle_beta   90.00
_cell.angle_gamma   90.00
#
_symmetry.space_group_name_H-M   'P 1'
#
loop_
_entity.id
_entity.type
_entity.pdbx_description
1 polymer ?
#
loop_
_entity_poly.entity_id
_entity_poly.type
_entity_poly.pdbx_seq_one_letter_code
_entity_poly.pdbx_strand_id
1 'polypeptide(L)'
;MSSSVFSELFYLEHESGDKLYPARMKNKDTGKISFRVSPGGTGGNTKEAGMEVDDENEMRKLVISDGYAVRAATKDKKRQGLYKIGTRSIIRVVEQ
;
A
#
# COMPACT_ATOMS: atom_id res chain seq x y z
N MET A 1 16.55 -15.58 2.59
CA MET A 1 16.42 -14.13 2.85
C MET A 1 14.98 -13.89 3.27
N SER A 2 14.76 -13.31 4.46
CA SER A 2 13.42 -12.96 4.92
C SER A 2 12.89 -11.86 4.00
N SER A 3 12.12 -12.22 2.99
CA SER A 3 11.47 -11.27 2.10
C SER A 3 10.37 -10.62 2.93
N SER A 4 10.69 -9.47 3.54
CA SER A 4 9.72 -8.73 4.34
C SER A 4 8.49 -8.47 3.49
N VAL A 5 7.34 -8.90 3.97
CA VAL A 5 6.05 -8.67 3.29
C VAL A 5 5.70 -7.18 3.30
N PHE A 6 6.39 -6.38 4.11
CA PHE A 6 6.16 -4.96 4.27
C PHE A 6 7.32 -4.13 3.73
N SER A 7 6.97 -3.01 3.10
CA SER A 7 7.89 -1.92 2.82
C SER A 7 8.24 -1.17 4.11
N GLU A 8 9.49 -0.74 4.24
CA GLU A 8 9.94 0.10 5.36
C GLU A 8 10.33 1.52 4.93
N LEU A 9 10.20 1.88 3.64
CA LEU A 9 10.50 3.24 3.15
C LEU A 9 9.57 4.32 3.70
N PHE A 10 8.32 3.96 4.01
CA PHE A 10 7.35 4.87 4.62
C PHE A 10 6.21 4.10 5.29
N TYR A 11 5.43 4.82 6.11
CA TYR A 11 4.12 4.36 6.56
C TYR A 11 3.08 5.48 6.47
N LEU A 12 1.82 5.07 6.37
CA LEU A 12 0.66 5.95 6.46
C LEU A 12 0.15 5.95 7.90
N GLU A 13 -0.01 7.13 8.49
CA GLU A 13 -0.61 7.28 9.81
C GLU A 13 -2.12 7.39 9.67
N HIS A 14 -2.85 6.38 10.16
CA HIS A 14 -4.30 6.35 10.14
C HIS A 14 -4.88 7.24 11.26
N GLU A 15 -6.11 7.73 11.09
CA GLU A 15 -6.80 8.57 12.09
C GLU A 15 -6.99 7.90 13.47
N SER A 16 -6.84 6.57 13.54
CA SER A 16 -6.88 5.78 14.78
C SER A 16 -5.54 5.74 15.51
N GLY A 17 -4.47 6.29 14.94
CA GLY A 17 -3.09 6.13 15.42
C GLY A 17 -2.37 4.88 14.86
N ASP A 18 -3.04 4.07 14.04
CA ASP A 18 -2.43 2.89 13.42
C ASP A 18 -1.37 3.29 12.39
N LYS A 19 -0.23 2.60 12.40
CA LYS A 19 0.81 2.70 11.37
C LYS A 19 0.60 1.65 10.29
N LEU A 20 0.30 2.09 9.08
CA LEU A 20 0.01 1.24 7.94
C LEU A 20 1.21 1.22 6.99
N TYR A 21 1.83 0.04 6.87
CA TYR A 21 2.98 -0.18 6.00
C TYR A 21 2.50 -0.76 4.67
N PRO A 22 2.99 -0.27 3.51
CA PRO A 22 2.72 -0.90 2.23
C PRO A 22 3.11 -2.38 2.28
N ALA A 23 2.22 -3.24 1.80
CA ALA A 23 2.37 -4.67 1.92
C ALA A 23 2.36 -5.34 0.54
N ARG A 24 3.33 -6.23 0.32
CA ARG A 24 3.33 -7.16 -0.81
C ARG A 24 2.20 -8.16 -0.62
N MET A 25 1.52 -8.49 -1.70
CA MET A 25 0.42 -9.45 -1.70
C MET A 25 0.67 -10.51 -2.76
N LYS A 26 0.33 -11.77 -2.43
CA LYS A 26 0.34 -12.84 -3.42
C LYS A 26 -0.88 -12.70 -4.33
N ASN A 27 -0.64 -12.56 -5.63
CA ASN A 27 -1.67 -12.71 -6.64
C ASN A 27 -2.05 -14.20 -6.72
N LYS A 28 -3.34 -14.51 -6.56
CA LYS A 28 -3.84 -15.89 -6.55
C LYS A 28 -3.78 -16.55 -7.94
N ASP A 29 -3.86 -15.75 -9.00
CA ASP A 29 -3.96 -16.26 -10.37
C ASP A 29 -2.57 -16.55 -10.93
N THR A 30 -1.58 -15.69 -10.63
CA THR A 30 -0.21 -15.80 -11.15
C THR A 30 0.80 -16.32 -10.13
N GLY A 31 0.47 -16.30 -8.83
CA GLY A 31 1.38 -16.64 -7.74
C GLY A 31 2.42 -15.56 -7.41
N LYS A 32 2.48 -14.47 -8.18
CA LYS A 32 3.44 -13.37 -8.01
C LYS A 32 3.24 -12.64 -6.67
N ILE A 33 4.32 -12.23 -6.02
CA ILE A 33 4.31 -11.48 -4.76
C ILE A 33 4.90 -10.09 -5.01
N SER A 34 4.03 -9.08 -5.08
CA SER A 34 4.38 -7.70 -5.41
C SER A 34 3.51 -6.72 -4.61
N PHE A 35 3.88 -5.45 -4.60
CA PHE A 35 2.98 -4.41 -4.12
C PHE A 35 1.84 -4.22 -5.10
N ARG A 36 0.67 -3.84 -4.58
CA ARG A 36 -0.49 -3.50 -5.40
C ARG A 36 -0.92 -2.07 -5.15
N VAL A 37 -0.87 -1.28 -6.22
CA VAL A 37 -1.29 0.12 -6.24
C VAL A 37 -2.46 0.32 -7.20
N SER A 38 -3.20 1.41 -7.06
CA SER A 38 -4.29 1.79 -7.99
C SER A 38 -4.50 3.30 -7.95
N PRO A 39 -5.15 3.92 -8.94
CA PRO A 39 -5.50 5.35 -8.89
C PRO A 39 -6.38 5.74 -7.68
N GLY A 40 -7.05 4.77 -7.03
CA GLY A 40 -8.02 4.98 -5.96
C GLY A 40 -9.40 5.39 -6.48
N GLY A 41 -10.32 5.73 -5.56
CA GLY A 41 -11.70 6.10 -5.89
C GLY A 41 -12.62 4.91 -6.15
N THR A 42 -13.81 5.18 -6.69
CA THR A 42 -14.83 4.15 -6.99
C THR A 42 -14.26 3.14 -7.99
N GLY A 43 -14.26 1.86 -7.62
CA GLY A 43 -13.72 0.78 -8.46
C GLY A 43 -12.21 0.53 -8.35
N GLY A 44 -11.44 1.37 -7.65
CA GLY A 44 -9.98 1.20 -7.49
C GLY A 44 -9.56 -0.07 -6.73
N ASN A 45 -10.50 -0.75 -6.08
CA ASN A 45 -10.23 -1.97 -5.33
C ASN A 45 -10.35 -3.27 -6.16
N THR A 46 -10.72 -3.19 -7.44
CA THR A 46 -10.78 -4.37 -8.33
C THR A 46 -9.38 -4.79 -8.78
N LYS A 47 -9.19 -6.10 -9.03
CA LYS A 47 -7.91 -6.62 -9.52
C LYS A 47 -7.48 -5.93 -10.81
N GLU A 48 -8.43 -5.69 -11.71
CA GLU A 48 -8.24 -5.05 -13.02
C GLU A 48 -7.76 -3.60 -12.92
N ALA A 49 -8.20 -2.85 -11.91
CA ALA A 49 -7.75 -1.48 -11.67
C ALA A 49 -6.41 -1.40 -10.91
N GLY A 50 -5.88 -2.54 -10.46
CA GLY A 50 -4.66 -2.63 -9.70
C GLY A 50 -3.44 -2.88 -10.58
N MET A 51 -2.37 -2.13 -10.34
CA MET A 51 -1.05 -2.38 -10.91
C MET A 51 -0.17 -3.13 -9.91
N GLU A 52 0.52 -4.16 -10.38
CA GLU A 52 1.52 -4.91 -9.62
C GLU A 52 2.90 -4.26 -9.77
N VAL A 53 3.54 -3.89 -8.66
CA VAL A 53 4.82 -3.19 -8.63
C VAL A 53 5.80 -3.98 -7.75
N ASP A 54 6.93 -4.40 -8.32
CA ASP A 54 7.94 -5.19 -7.60
C ASP A 54 8.98 -4.32 -6.89
N ASP A 55 9.30 -3.17 -7.50
CA ASP A 55 10.27 -2.21 -6.99
C ASP A 55 9.63 -1.29 -5.93
N GLU A 56 10.31 -1.19 -4.79
CA GLU A 56 9.80 -0.46 -3.64
C GLU A 56 9.88 1.07 -3.83
N ASN A 57 10.86 1.56 -4.59
CA ASN A 57 11.02 2.98 -4.88
C ASN A 57 9.98 3.46 -5.91
N GLU A 58 9.70 2.64 -6.92
CA GLU A 58 8.62 2.88 -7.88
C GLU A 58 7.27 2.94 -7.16
N MET A 59 7.00 1.97 -6.28
CA MET A 59 5.80 1.97 -5.43
C MET A 59 5.72 3.24 -4.57
N ARG A 60 6.83 3.63 -3.90
CA ARG A 60 6.90 4.86 -3.12
C ARG A 60 6.55 6.09 -3.96
N LYS A 61 7.15 6.23 -5.16
CA LYS A 61 6.88 7.34 -6.07
C LYS A 61 5.40 7.40 -6.47
N LEU A 62 4.82 6.28 -6.87
CA LEU A 62 3.42 6.22 -7.27
C LEU A 62 2.48 6.67 -6.14
N VAL A 63 2.77 6.25 -4.90
CA VAL A 63 1.93 6.57 -3.74
C VAL A 63 2.11 8.00 -3.29
N ILE A 64 3.35 8.42 -3.05
CA ILE A 64 3.66 9.73 -2.42
C ILE A 64 3.60 10.86 -3.44
N SER A 65 4.16 10.65 -4.64
CA SER A 65 4.24 11.69 -5.66
C SER A 65 3.02 11.69 -6.59
N ASP A 66 2.61 10.51 -7.06
CA ASP A 66 1.56 10.40 -8.09
C ASP A 66 0.15 10.18 -7.48
N GLY A 67 0.04 10.08 -6.16
CA GLY A 67 -1.23 10.02 -5.44
C GLY A 67 -1.99 8.70 -5.61
N TYR A 68 -1.30 7.61 -5.91
CA TYR A 68 -1.91 6.28 -6.00
C TYR A 68 -2.28 5.76 -4.60
N ALA A 69 -3.34 4.96 -4.54
CA ALA A 69 -3.69 4.16 -3.39
C ALA A 69 -2.86 2.87 -3.36
N VAL A 70 -2.46 2.40 -2.17
CA VAL A 70 -1.66 1.18 -1.99
C VAL A 70 -2.28 0.23 -0.98
N ARG A 71 -2.09 -1.07 -1.19
CA ARG A 71 -2.41 -2.07 -0.18
C ARG A 71 -1.44 -1.94 0.99
N ALA A 72 -1.97 -1.62 2.16
CA ALA A 72 -1.18 -1.44 3.38
C ALA A 72 -1.86 -2.12 4.57
N ALA A 73 -1.05 -2.47 5.56
CA ALA A 73 -1.52 -3.08 6.79
C ALA A 73 -0.62 -2.74 7.99
N THR A 74 -1.17 -2.90 9.19
CA THR A 74 -0.36 -2.88 10.41
C THR A 74 0.54 -4.11 10.46
N LYS A 75 1.68 -4.03 11.14
CA LYS A 75 2.60 -5.18 11.29
C LYS A 75 1.93 -6.37 11.99
N ASP A 76 0.98 -6.11 12.90
CA ASP A 76 0.16 -7.13 13.57
C ASP A 76 -1.07 -7.58 12.74
N LYS A 77 -1.25 -7.02 11.53
CA LYS A 77 -2.34 -7.32 10.59
C LYS A 77 -3.76 -7.08 11.11
N LYS A 78 -3.95 -6.38 12.23
CA LYS A 78 -5.28 -6.01 12.73
C LYS A 78 -6.04 -5.09 11.76
N ARG A 79 -5.31 -4.22 11.05
CA ARG A 79 -5.87 -3.36 10.02
C ARG A 79 -5.15 -3.64 8.70
N GLN A 80 -5.94 -3.86 7.65
CA GLN A 80 -5.45 -4.07 6.29
C GLN A 80 -6.47 -3.55 5.28
N GLY A 81 -5.99 -2.99 4.17
CA GLY A 81 -6.89 -2.35 3.21
C GLY A 81 -6.15 -1.67 2.08
N LEU A 82 -6.91 -0.98 1.24
CA LEU A 82 -6.40 -0.07 0.22
C LEU A 82 -6.49 1.35 0.76
N TYR A 83 -5.36 2.04 0.85
CA TYR A 83 -5.27 3.37 1.46
C TYR A 83 -4.65 4.37 0.50
N LYS A 84 -5.12 5.62 0.55
CA LYS A 84 -4.67 6.72 -0.30
C LYS A 84 -4.40 7.96 0.55
N ILE A 85 -3.32 8.68 0.23
CA ILE A 85 -2.98 9.95 0.86
C ILE A 85 -4.09 10.99 0.57
N GLY A 86 -4.37 11.87 1.53
CA GLY A 86 -5.37 12.93 1.38
C GLY A 86 -6.81 12.43 1.52
N THR A 87 -7.02 11.18 1.91
CA THR A 87 -8.34 10.68 2.33
C THR A 87 -8.53 10.90 3.83
N ARG A 88 -9.79 11.01 4.27
CA ARG A 88 -10.16 11.29 5.67
C ARG A 88 -9.45 10.38 6.69
N SER A 89 -9.25 9.11 6.34
CA SER A 89 -8.66 8.11 7.23
C SER A 89 -7.15 8.22 7.41
N ILE A 90 -6.44 8.95 6.54
CA ILE A 90 -4.98 9.08 6.58
C ILE A 90 -4.59 10.50 6.97
N ILE A 91 -3.98 10.65 8.15
CA ILE A 91 -3.57 11.95 8.69
C ILE A 91 -2.33 12.45 7.94
N ARG A 92 -1.32 11.59 7.80
CA ARG A 92 -0.04 11.96 7.16
C ARG A 92 0.73 10.74 6.68
N VAL A 93 1.77 11.02 5.90
CA VAL A 93 2.81 10.07 5.52
C VAL A 93 4.06 10.36 6.32
N VAL A 94 4.73 9.31 6.78
CA VAL A 94 6.03 9.41 7.44
C VAL A 94 7.02 8.56 6.68
N GLU A 95 8.01 9.22 6.10
CA GLU A 95 9.12 8.59 5.36
C GLU A 95 10.23 8.15 6.33
N GLN A 96 11.04 7.17 5.95
CA GLN A 96 12.16 6.63 6.76
C GLN A 96 13.50 6.89 6.10
#